data_AF-A0A7R9QY02-F1
#
_entry.id   AF-A0A7R9QY02-F1
#
_cell.length_a   1.000
_cell.length_b   1.000
_cell.length_c   1.000
_cell.angle_alpha   90.00
_cell.angle_beta   90.00
_cell.angle_gamma   90.00
#
_symmetry.space_group_name_H-M   'P 1'
#
loop_
_entity.id
_entity.type
_entity.pdbx_description
1 polymer ?
#
loop_
_entity_poly.entity_id
_entity_poly.type
_entity_poly.pdbx_seq_one_letter_code
_entity_poly.pdbx_strand_id
1 'polypeptide(L)'
;MTTQTTPDTPTTAVLDPHKRLLIRNQLLLILHSKTCHSQLCPKANCSTVKTVLQHMKSCTAANSCPVAHCLSTRQISSHWHNCVRTDTTCEVCSPLKERYIE
;
A
#
# COMPACT_ATOMS: atom_id res chain seq x y z
N MET A 1 -29.41 16.28 25.98
CA MET A 1 -28.22 16.74 26.73
C MET A 1 -27.44 15.50 27.15
N THR A 2 -26.11 15.56 27.01
CA THR A 2 -25.06 14.70 27.65
C THR A 2 -25.07 13.20 27.33
N THR A 3 -23.99 12.47 27.03
CA THR A 3 -22.55 12.63 26.68
C THR A 3 -21.94 11.23 26.91
N GLN A 4 -21.07 10.75 26.02
CA GLN A 4 -19.93 9.82 26.23
C GLN A 4 -19.62 9.17 24.88
N THR A 5 -18.54 9.47 24.14
CA THR A 5 -17.11 9.65 24.47
C THR A 5 -16.44 8.38 25.00
N THR A 6 -15.64 7.78 24.09
CA THR A 6 -14.45 6.91 24.25
C THR A 6 -14.67 5.43 24.66
N PRO A 7 -13.77 4.48 24.30
CA PRO A 7 -12.39 4.68 23.83
C PRO A 7 -11.99 3.94 22.53
N ASP A 8 -11.20 4.66 21.74
CA ASP A 8 -10.17 4.13 20.84
C ASP A 8 -9.40 3.03 21.58
N THR A 9 -9.63 1.77 21.18
CA THR A 9 -8.91 0.62 21.73
C THR A 9 -7.92 0.12 20.68
N PRO A 10 -6.61 0.26 20.91
CA PRO A 10 -5.57 -0.31 20.07
C PRO A 10 -5.51 -1.82 20.32
N THR A 11 -6.10 -2.63 19.46
CA THR A 11 -5.96 -4.09 19.53
C THR A 11 -5.80 -4.68 18.14
N THR A 12 -4.54 -4.88 17.80
CA THR A 12 -3.97 -6.01 17.06
C THR A 12 -4.88 -7.25 17.05
N ALA A 13 -5.73 -7.41 16.04
CA ALA A 13 -6.34 -8.70 15.74
C ALA A 13 -6.79 -8.72 14.28
N VAL A 14 -5.99 -9.39 13.45
CA VAL A 14 -6.34 -9.89 12.10
C VAL A 14 -6.86 -8.80 11.16
N LEU A 15 -5.98 -8.25 10.29
CA LEU A 15 -6.45 -7.49 9.12
C LEU A 15 -7.57 -8.30 8.47
N ASP A 16 -8.79 -7.76 8.41
CA ASP A 16 -9.94 -8.43 7.80
C ASP A 16 -9.50 -9.09 6.48
N PRO A 17 -9.90 -10.34 6.17
CA PRO A 17 -9.47 -11.00 4.94
C PRO A 17 -9.69 -10.14 3.69
N HIS A 18 -10.74 -9.32 3.70
CA HIS A 18 -11.01 -8.31 2.68
C HIS A 18 -9.97 -7.18 2.62
N LYS A 19 -9.56 -6.61 3.76
CA LYS A 19 -8.50 -5.58 3.80
C LYS A 19 -7.15 -6.14 3.34
N ARG A 20 -6.83 -7.39 3.68
CA ARG A 20 -5.59 -8.06 3.18
C ARG A 20 -5.59 -8.15 1.67
N LEU A 21 -6.71 -8.52 1.06
CA LEU A 21 -6.83 -8.58 -0.41
C LEU A 21 -6.66 -7.20 -1.04
N LEU A 22 -7.27 -6.16 -0.46
CA LEU A 22 -7.10 -4.79 -0.92
C LEU A 22 -5.64 -4.33 -0.87
N ILE A 23 -4.93 -4.61 0.23
CA ILE A 23 -3.52 -4.26 0.38
C ILE A 23 -2.66 -5.00 -0.65
N ARG A 24 -2.90 -6.30 -0.88
CA ARG A 24 -2.19 -7.07 -1.91
C ARG A 24 -2.43 -6.52 -3.32
N ASN A 25 -3.67 -6.24 -3.67
CA ASN A 25 -4.01 -5.64 -4.97
C ASN A 25 -3.36 -4.27 -5.15
N GLN A 26 -3.35 -3.45 -4.10
CA GLN A 26 -2.70 -2.15 -4.13
C GLN A 26 -1.18 -2.28 -4.30
N LEU A 27 -0.56 -3.24 -3.61
CA LEU A 27 0.87 -3.51 -3.75
C LEU A 27 1.23 -3.99 -5.16
N LEU A 28 0.45 -4.92 -5.74
CA LEU A 28 0.61 -5.35 -7.14
C LEU A 28 0.53 -4.17 -8.10
N LEU A 29 -0.41 -3.25 -7.88
CA LEU A 29 -0.56 -2.07 -8.72
C LEU A 29 0.61 -1.12 -8.56
N ILE A 30 1.13 -0.92 -7.35
CA ILE A 30 2.34 -0.14 -7.09
C ILE A 30 3.54 -0.74 -7.85
N LEU A 31 3.75 -2.06 -7.75
CA LEU A 31 4.83 -2.75 -8.46
C LEU A 31 4.69 -2.62 -9.97
N HIS A 32 3.48 -2.78 -10.50
CA HIS A 32 3.17 -2.60 -11.91
C HIS A 32 3.42 -1.16 -12.38
N SER A 33 2.89 -0.15 -11.67
CA SER A 33 3.05 1.25 -12.04
C SER A 33 4.51 1.71 -12.06
N LYS A 34 5.41 1.06 -11.31
CA LYS A 34 6.86 1.33 -11.35
C LYS A 34 7.52 0.87 -12.65
N THR A 35 7.07 -0.25 -13.24
CA THR A 35 7.63 -0.80 -14.48
C THR A 35 6.81 -0.46 -15.72
N CYS A 36 5.58 0.03 -15.54
CA CYS A 36 4.67 0.37 -16.61
C CYS A 36 4.97 1.74 -17.23
N HIS A 37 5.53 1.70 -18.44
CA HIS A 37 5.82 2.90 -19.23
C HIS A 37 4.62 3.43 -20.01
N SER A 38 3.58 2.60 -20.22
CA SER A 38 2.38 3.01 -20.96
C SER A 38 1.66 4.17 -20.25
N GLN A 39 1.21 5.15 -21.04
CA GLN A 39 0.35 6.24 -20.58
C GLN A 39 -1.13 5.81 -20.55
N LEU A 40 -1.50 4.89 -21.43
CA LEU A 40 -2.84 4.31 -21.54
C LEU A 40 -2.81 2.86 -21.07
N CYS A 41 -2.50 2.66 -19.79
CA CYS A 41 -2.55 1.32 -19.22
C CYS A 41 -4.02 0.91 -19.02
N PRO A 42 -4.47 -0.25 -19.55
CA PRO A 42 -5.84 -0.72 -19.38
C PRO A 42 -6.14 -1.16 -17.93
N LYS A 43 -5.13 -1.27 -17.06
CA LYS A 43 -5.34 -1.55 -15.63
C LYS A 43 -5.95 -0.33 -14.94
N ALA A 44 -7.13 -0.53 -14.36
CA ALA A 44 -7.78 0.43 -13.48
C ALA A 44 -6.80 0.92 -12.39
N ASN A 45 -6.86 2.22 -12.11
CA ASN A 45 -6.05 2.90 -11.08
C ASN A 45 -4.52 2.97 -11.36
N CYS A 46 -4.02 2.43 -12.48
CA CYS A 46 -2.59 2.50 -12.81
C CYS A 46 -2.09 3.95 -12.95
N SER A 47 -2.84 4.81 -13.65
CA SER A 47 -2.52 6.24 -13.81
C SER A 47 -2.50 6.99 -12.46
N THR A 48 -3.50 6.72 -11.60
CA THR A 48 -3.59 7.28 -10.25
C THR A 48 -2.37 6.90 -9.41
N VAL A 49 -2.04 5.61 -9.34
CA VAL A 49 -0.90 5.12 -8.56
C VAL A 49 0.42 5.64 -9.13
N LYS A 50 0.55 5.75 -10.46
CA LYS A 50 1.73 6.35 -11.10
C LYS A 50 1.92 7.81 -10.70
N THR A 51 0.84 8.59 -10.65
CA THR A 51 0.85 9.98 -10.18
C THR A 51 1.27 10.08 -8.71
N VAL A 52 0.72 9.22 -7.84
CA VAL A 52 1.10 9.19 -6.41
C VAL A 52 2.56 8.76 -6.24
N LEU A 53 3.04 7.79 -7.01
CA LEU A 53 4.45 7.36 -6.99
C LEU A 53 5.39 8.45 -7.46
N GLN A 54 5.01 9.24 -8.48
CA GLN A 54 5.77 10.39 -8.91
C GLN A 54 5.81 11.47 -7.82
N HIS A 55 4.67 11.76 -7.20
CA HIS A 55 4.59 12.66 -6.05
C HIS A 55 5.47 12.19 -4.88
N MET A 56 5.49 10.89 -4.56
CA MET A 56 6.30 10.35 -3.47
C MET A 56 7.80 10.62 -3.61
N LYS A 57 8.32 10.79 -4.84
CA LYS A 57 9.73 11.10 -5.08
C LYS A 57 10.14 12.49 -4.59
N SER A 58 9.23 13.47 -4.64
CA SER A 58 9.47 14.85 -4.18
C SER A 58 8.79 15.17 -2.85
N CYS A 59 7.90 14.28 -2.38
CA CYS A 59 7.16 14.49 -1.14
C CYS A 59 8.01 14.18 0.10
N THR A 60 8.29 15.23 0.88
CA THR A 60 8.99 15.18 2.18
C THR A 60 8.05 15.17 3.38
N ALA A 61 6.75 15.39 3.17
CA ALA A 61 5.73 15.51 4.22
C ALA A 61 5.43 14.20 4.99
N ALA A 62 6.22 13.14 4.78
CA ALA A 62 6.18 11.83 5.45
C ALA A 62 4.75 11.38 5.84
N ASN A 63 4.36 11.64 7.10
CA ASN A 63 3.11 11.18 7.71
C ASN A 63 1.93 12.17 7.63
N SER A 64 2.18 13.41 7.22
CA SER A 64 1.18 14.50 7.21
C SER A 64 0.94 15.04 5.81
N CYS A 65 1.20 14.23 4.78
CA CYS A 65 0.95 14.64 3.41
C CYS A 65 -0.56 14.73 3.13
N PRO A 66 -1.06 15.89 2.63
CA PRO A 66 -2.49 16.06 2.32
C PRO A 66 -2.92 15.35 1.04
N VAL A 67 -1.97 14.84 0.24
CA VAL A 67 -2.28 14.12 -1.01
C VAL A 67 -2.91 12.77 -0.69
N ALA A 68 -4.13 12.57 -1.21
CA ALA A 68 -4.87 11.33 -1.07
C ALA A 68 -4.02 10.13 -1.50
N HIS A 69 -4.08 9.06 -0.71
CA HIS A 69 -3.33 7.83 -0.92
C HIS A 69 -1.80 7.95 -0.84
N CYS A 70 -1.21 9.13 -0.63
CA CYS A 70 0.24 9.25 -0.46
C CYS A 70 0.72 8.48 0.77
N LEU A 71 0.10 8.73 1.92
CA LEU A 71 0.45 8.06 3.18
C LEU A 71 0.30 6.53 3.06
N SER A 72 -0.85 6.06 2.59
CA SER A 72 -1.13 4.63 2.43
C SER A 72 -0.17 3.96 1.45
N THR A 73 0.07 4.59 0.29
CA THR A 73 1.00 4.07 -0.73
C THR A 73 2.44 4.04 -0.22
N ARG A 74 2.85 5.07 0.53
CA ARG A 74 4.16 5.12 1.19
C ARG A 74 4.34 4.01 2.21
N GLN A 75 3.33 3.76 3.05
CA GLN A 75 3.37 2.66 4.02
C GLN A 75 3.48 1.29 3.33
N ILE A 76 2.66 1.02 2.32
CA ILE A 76 2.69 -0.25 1.58
C ILE A 76 4.03 -0.44 0.85
N SER A 77 4.52 0.61 0.17
CA SER A 77 5.81 0.57 -0.52
C SER A 77 6.98 0.38 0.45
N SER A 78 6.95 1.04 1.61
CA SER A 78 7.97 0.90 2.65
C SER A 78 7.95 -0.51 3.24
N HIS A 79 6.76 -1.05 3.54
CA HIS A 79 6.59 -2.42 3.99
C HIS A 79 7.19 -3.40 3.00
N TRP A 80 6.85 -3.31 1.71
CA TRP A 80 7.42 -4.20 0.68
C TRP A 80 8.96 -4.12 0.61
N HIS A 81 9.52 -2.92 0.72
CA HIS A 81 10.98 -2.73 0.65
C HIS A 81 11.71 -3.29 1.88
N ASN A 82 11.13 -3.14 3.08
CA ASN A 82 11.71 -3.63 4.33
C ASN A 82 11.34 -5.10 4.63
N CYS A 83 10.29 -5.63 3.99
CA CYS A 83 9.88 -7.02 4.16
C CYS A 83 10.86 -7.93 3.39
N VAL A 84 11.81 -8.50 4.11
CA VAL A 84 12.87 -9.39 3.59
C VAL A 84 12.27 -10.59 2.86
N ARG A 85 12.90 -11.03 1.76
CA ARG A 85 12.39 -12.11 0.88
C ARG A 85 12.02 -13.41 1.60
N THR A 86 12.65 -13.72 2.73
CA THR A 86 12.46 -14.95 3.51
C THR A 86 11.34 -14.88 4.53
N ASP A 87 10.68 -13.74 4.68
CA ASP A 87 9.61 -13.57 5.66
C ASP A 87 8.30 -14.20 5.18
N THR A 88 8.24 -15.53 5.25
CA THR A 88 7.06 -16.35 4.94
C THR A 88 5.91 -16.12 5.92
N THR A 89 6.18 -15.44 7.04
CA THR A 89 5.16 -15.03 8.01
C THR A 89 4.33 -13.84 7.53
N CYS A 90 4.81 -13.11 6.51
CA CYS A 90 4.10 -11.97 5.97
C CYS A 90 3.00 -12.39 4.97
N GLU A 91 1.75 -12.45 5.44
CA GLU A 91 0.59 -12.81 4.63
C GLU A 91 0.32 -11.87 3.43
N VAL A 92 0.83 -10.64 3.47
CA VAL A 92 0.67 -9.66 2.37
C VAL A 92 1.71 -9.89 1.28
N CYS A 93 2.98 -10.05 1.66
CA CYS A 93 4.09 -10.14 0.71
C CYS A 93 4.32 -11.56 0.18
N SER A 94 4.08 -12.60 0.99
CA SER A 94 4.37 -14.00 0.63
C SER A 94 3.81 -14.41 -0.75
N PRO A 95 2.51 -14.27 -1.05
CA PRO A 95 1.95 -14.72 -2.34
C PRO A 95 2.42 -13.89 -3.55
N LEU A 96 2.97 -12.69 -3.31
CA LEU A 96 3.47 -11.81 -4.37
C LEU A 96 4.94 -12.11 -4.66
N LYS A 97 5.73 -12.45 -3.65
CA LYS A 97 7.15 -12.80 -3.82
C LYS A 97 7.34 -14.02 -4.70
N GLU A 98 6.49 -15.04 -4.55
CA GLU A 98 6.48 -16.23 -5.42
C GLU A 98 6.21 -15.91 -6.90
N ARG A 99 5.50 -14.81 -7.20
CA ARG A 99 5.04 -14.47 -8.56
C ARG A 99 5.84 -13.36 -9.24
N TYR A 100 6.59 -12.57 -8.49
CA TYR A 100 7.25 -11.34 -8.95
C TYR A 100 8.79 -11.38 -8.83
N ILE A 101 9.34 -12.41 -8.18
CA ILE A 101 10.78 -12.67 -8.05
C ILE A 101 11.08 -14.02 -8.73
N GLU A 102 10.73 -14.12 -10.01
CA GLU A 102 11.33 -15.09 -10.95
C GLU A 102 12.34 -14.36 -11.82
#